data_AF-A0A7W0VJ06-F1
#
_entry.id   AF-A0A7W0VJ06-F1
#
_cell.length_a   1.000
_cell.length_b   1.000
_cell.length_c   1.000
_cell.angle_alpha   90.00
_cell.angle_beta   90.00
_cell.angle_gamma   90.00
#
_symmetry.space_group_name_H-M   'P 1'
#
loop_
_entity.id
_entity.type
_entity.pdbx_description
1 polymer ?
#
loop_
_entity_poly.entity_id
_entity_poly.type
_entity_poly.pdbx_seq_one_letter_code
_entity_poly.pdbx_strand_id
1 'polypeptide(L)'
;MDSVAAADELREIYAHALDGIEQALGITRSGVLLLDGEHVARFVAWRGLSDEYRKRAEKHFPWPVDAIDPPPIAVSDVMLEPSLAELQEQFRTEGIAALAFIPLVYNRRLIGKFMLYRTHA
;
A
#
# COMPACT_ATOMS: atom_id res chain seq x y z
N MET A 1 19.23 -12.79 -18.69
CA MET A 1 18.26 -13.77 -18.13
C MET A 1 18.12 -13.59 -16.62
N ASP A 2 19.22 -13.34 -15.90
CA ASP A 2 19.23 -13.20 -14.43
C ASP A 2 18.34 -12.09 -13.85
N SER A 3 18.20 -10.95 -14.54
CA SER A 3 17.38 -9.82 -14.06
C SER A 3 15.87 -10.09 -14.06
N VAL A 4 15.38 -10.98 -14.92
CA VAL A 4 13.95 -11.32 -15.00
C VAL A 4 13.60 -12.35 -13.93
N ALA A 5 14.45 -13.36 -13.75
CA ALA A 5 14.29 -14.36 -12.69
C ALA A 5 14.27 -13.73 -11.29
N ALA A 6 15.20 -12.81 -10.99
CA ALA A 6 15.23 -12.10 -9.71
C ALA A 6 13.99 -11.20 -9.50
N ALA A 7 13.43 -10.64 -10.57
CA ALA A 7 12.21 -9.84 -10.49
C ALA A 7 10.97 -10.72 -10.22
N ASP A 8 10.95 -11.93 -10.75
CA ASP A 8 9.87 -12.90 -10.52
C ASP A 8 9.93 -13.47 -9.10
N GLU A 9 11.11 -13.83 -8.59
CA GLU A 9 11.30 -14.23 -7.17
C GLU A 9 10.84 -13.13 -6.20
N LEU A 10 11.15 -11.87 -6.50
CA LEU A 10 10.74 -10.75 -5.66
C LEU A 10 9.22 -10.54 -5.66
N ARG A 11 8.56 -10.74 -6.81
CA ARG A 11 7.10 -10.71 -6.90
C ARG A 11 6.45 -11.84 -6.10
N GLU A 12 7.04 -13.04 -6.12
CA GLU A 12 6.57 -14.16 -5.31
C GLU A 12 6.68 -13.87 -3.81
N ILE A 13 7.78 -13.26 -3.37
CA ILE A 13 7.94 -12.82 -1.97
C ILE A 13 6.82 -11.85 -1.58
N TYR A 14 6.52 -10.84 -2.41
CA TYR A 14 5.43 -9.91 -2.12
C TYR A 14 4.07 -10.60 -2.13
N ALA A 15 3.83 -11.53 -3.06
CA ALA A 15 2.60 -12.30 -3.10
C ALA A 15 2.40 -13.08 -1.80
N HIS A 16 3.41 -13.81 -1.33
CA HIS A 16 3.34 -14.56 -0.07
C HIS A 16 3.18 -13.66 1.15
N ALA A 17 3.82 -12.49 1.17
CA ALA A 17 3.64 -11.52 2.25
C ALA A 17 2.20 -11.00 2.32
N LEU A 18 1.58 -10.71 1.17
CA LEU A 18 0.17 -10.31 1.11
C LEU A 18 -0.74 -11.44 1.57
N ASP A 19 -0.53 -12.67 1.08
CA ASP A 19 -1.35 -13.82 1.46
C ASP A 19 -1.33 -14.05 2.99
N GLY A 20 -0.15 -13.96 3.62
CA GLY A 20 0.00 -14.13 5.06
C GLY A 20 -0.70 -13.02 5.88
N ILE A 21 -0.59 -11.77 5.44
CA ILE A 21 -1.24 -10.64 6.13
C ILE A 21 -2.76 -10.69 5.97
N GLU A 22 -3.25 -11.03 4.78
CA GLU A 22 -4.69 -11.16 4.51
C GLU A 22 -5.33 -12.23 5.39
N GLN A 23 -4.67 -13.40 5.51
CA GLN A 23 -5.11 -14.47 6.41
C GLN A 23 -5.08 -14.05 7.87
N ALA A 24 -4.01 -13.38 8.32
CA ALA A 24 -3.86 -12.97 9.71
C ALA A 24 -4.89 -11.90 10.14
N LEU A 25 -5.28 -11.01 9.22
CA LEU A 25 -6.16 -9.88 9.52
C LEU A 25 -7.61 -10.08 9.06
N GLY A 26 -7.88 -11.13 8.28
CA GLY A 26 -9.21 -11.37 7.70
C GLY A 26 -9.63 -10.30 6.69
N ILE A 27 -8.67 -9.73 5.96
CA ILE A 27 -8.93 -8.73 4.91
C ILE A 27 -8.73 -9.33 3.53
N THR A 28 -9.39 -8.77 2.52
CA THR A 28 -9.35 -9.26 1.13
C THR A 28 -8.69 -8.27 0.17
N ARG A 29 -8.24 -7.13 0.70
CA ARG A 29 -7.67 -6.02 -0.05
C ARG A 29 -6.40 -5.55 0.63
N SER A 30 -5.32 -5.57 -0.12
CA SER A 30 -3.99 -5.22 0.37
C SER A 30 -3.09 -4.77 -0.79
N GLY A 31 -1.97 -4.12 -0.46
CA GLY A 31 -0.98 -3.74 -1.45
C GLY A 31 0.39 -3.46 -0.88
N VAL A 32 1.39 -3.53 -1.74
CA VAL A 32 2.77 -3.13 -1.47
C VAL A 32 3.15 -2.05 -2.45
N LEU A 33 3.63 -0.91 -1.93
CA LEU A 33 4.24 0.13 -2.74
C LEU A 33 5.70 0.28 -2.36
N LEU A 34 6.58 0.44 -3.34
CA LEU A 34 7.98 0.80 -3.14
C LEU A 34 8.27 2.15 -3.76
N LEU A 35 9.18 2.90 -3.14
CA LEU A 35 9.74 4.11 -3.73
C LEU A 35 10.68 3.72 -4.86
N ASP A 36 10.51 4.33 -6.03
CA ASP A 36 11.48 4.24 -7.11
C ASP A 36 12.63 5.25 -6.93
N GLY A 37 13.58 5.28 -7.87
CA GLY A 37 14.73 6.18 -7.84
C GLY A 37 14.36 7.67 -7.96
N GLU A 38 13.12 8.00 -8.35
CA GLU A 38 12.58 9.35 -8.39
C GLU A 38 11.72 9.67 -7.14
N HIS A 39 11.76 8.79 -6.14
CA HIS A 39 10.94 8.82 -4.92
C HIS A 39 9.43 8.78 -5.18
N VAL A 40 9.02 8.18 -6.29
CA VAL A 40 7.60 7.93 -6.58
C VAL A 40 7.24 6.54 -6.04
N ALA A 41 6.21 6.48 -5.19
CA ALA A 41 5.70 5.22 -4.69
C ALA A 41 4.86 4.51 -5.77
N ARG A 42 5.23 3.29 -6.13
CA ARG A 42 4.51 2.48 -7.13
C ARG A 42 4.05 1.15 -6.57
N PHE A 43 2.86 0.72 -6.95
CA PHE A 43 2.39 -0.62 -6.58
C PHE A 43 3.26 -1.70 -7.24
N VAL A 44 3.90 -2.53 -6.42
CA VAL A 44 4.69 -3.69 -6.86
C VAL A 44 3.93 -5.02 -6.67
N ALA A 45 2.94 -5.04 -5.77
CA ALA A 45 1.99 -6.13 -5.58
C ALA A 45 0.68 -5.61 -4.98
N TRP A 46 -0.43 -6.26 -5.27
CA TRP A 46 -1.75 -5.91 -4.71
C TRP A 46 -2.74 -7.07 -4.80
N ARG A 47 -3.84 -6.94 -4.06
CA ARG A 47 -4.98 -7.87 -4.03
C ARG A 47 -6.27 -7.07 -3.94
N GLY A 48 -7.25 -7.44 -4.75
CA GLY A 48 -8.58 -6.83 -4.70
C GLY A 48 -8.58 -5.31 -4.84
N LEU A 49 -7.72 -4.73 -5.68
CA LEU A 49 -7.70 -3.29 -5.97
C LEU A 49 -7.79 -3.08 -7.48
N SER A 50 -8.63 -2.15 -7.92
CA SER A 50 -8.74 -1.80 -9.34
C SER A 50 -7.53 -1.02 -9.84
N ASP A 51 -7.32 -1.06 -11.15
CA ASP A 51 -6.29 -0.27 -11.82
C ASP A 51 -6.50 1.23 -11.65
N GLU A 52 -7.75 1.70 -11.63
CA GLU A 52 -8.05 3.13 -11.45
C GLU A 52 -7.67 3.58 -10.04
N TYR A 53 -8.06 2.83 -9.01
CA TYR A 53 -7.71 3.17 -7.64
C TYR A 53 -6.19 3.23 -7.44
N ARG A 54 -5.46 2.21 -7.92
CA ARG A 54 -4.00 2.16 -7.79
C ARG A 54 -3.32 3.38 -8.39
N LYS A 55 -3.69 3.77 -9.61
CA LYS A 55 -3.13 4.96 -10.28
C LYS A 55 -3.36 6.26 -9.51
N ARG A 56 -4.48 6.39 -8.78
CA ARG A 56 -4.76 7.58 -7.97
C ARG A 56 -4.08 7.52 -6.59
N ALA A 57 -4.05 6.34 -5.98
CA ALA A 57 -3.44 6.11 -4.67
C ALA A 57 -1.91 6.26 -4.67
N GLU A 58 -1.21 6.01 -5.78
CA GLU A 58 0.25 6.22 -5.89
C GLU A 58 0.69 7.67 -5.58
N LYS A 59 -0.20 8.65 -5.79
CA LYS A 59 0.06 10.06 -5.45
C LYS A 59 0.02 10.35 -3.95
N HIS A 60 -0.46 9.39 -3.15
CA HIS A 60 -0.68 9.57 -1.72
C HIS A 60 0.37 8.79 -0.94
N PHE A 61 1.29 9.52 -0.32
CA PHE A 61 2.34 8.96 0.51
C PHE A 61 2.45 9.78 1.81
N PRO A 62 2.13 9.20 2.98
CA PRO A 62 1.83 9.99 4.17
C PRO A 62 3.08 10.50 4.92
N TRP A 63 4.27 10.07 4.50
CA TRP A 63 5.54 10.48 5.12
C TRP A 63 6.41 11.22 4.10
N PRO A 64 7.31 12.11 4.55
CA PRO A 64 8.42 12.57 3.72
C PRO A 64 9.25 11.39 3.18
N VAL A 65 9.79 11.53 1.98
CA VAL A 65 10.59 10.47 1.32
C VAL A 65 11.89 10.17 2.07
N ASP A 66 12.39 11.14 2.83
CA ASP A 66 13.58 11.06 3.68
C ASP A 66 13.28 10.75 5.15
N ALA A 67 12.03 10.38 5.47
CA ALA A 67 11.64 10.03 6.82
C ALA A 67 12.47 8.85 7.38
N ILE A 68 12.91 9.01 8.63
CA ILE A 68 13.70 8.02 9.37
C ILE A 68 12.77 7.27 10.32
N ASP A 69 12.67 5.96 10.18
CA ASP A 69 11.81 5.08 10.99
C ASP A 69 10.40 5.65 11.25
N PRO A 70 9.64 6.07 10.21
CA PRO A 70 8.32 6.64 10.45
C PRO A 70 7.38 5.60 11.10
N PRO A 71 6.43 6.04 11.95
CA PRO A 71 5.46 5.13 12.56
C PRO A 71 4.34 4.74 11.58
N PRO A 72 3.68 3.59 11.77
CA PRO A 72 2.44 3.25 11.07
C PRO A 72 1.34 4.30 11.29
N ILE A 73 0.49 4.47 10.28
CA ILE A 73 -0.67 5.37 10.34
C ILE A 73 -1.93 4.56 10.04
N ALA A 74 -2.90 4.59 10.95
CA ALA A 74 -4.20 3.93 10.77
C ALA A 74 -5.30 4.98 10.62
N VAL A 75 -6.14 4.83 9.61
CA VAL A 75 -7.31 5.67 9.33
C VAL A 75 -8.55 4.81 9.51
N SER A 76 -9.31 5.08 10.58
CA SER A 76 -10.47 4.26 10.97
C SER A 76 -11.70 4.48 10.09
N ASP A 77 -11.80 5.67 9.49
CA ASP A 77 -12.85 6.04 8.53
C ASP A 77 -12.25 6.96 7.47
N VAL A 78 -12.17 6.46 6.23
CA VAL A 78 -11.59 7.20 5.10
C VAL A 78 -12.44 8.38 4.64
N MET A 79 -13.72 8.42 5.02
CA MET A 79 -14.64 9.51 4.67
C MET A 79 -14.45 10.73 5.58
N LEU A 80 -13.82 10.54 6.74
CA LEU A 80 -13.57 11.60 7.72
C LEU A 80 -12.14 12.13 7.69
N GLU A 81 -11.25 11.52 6.91
CA GLU A 81 -9.83 11.88 6.85
C GLU A 81 -9.58 12.95 5.77
N PRO A 82 -9.27 14.21 6.15
CA PRO A 82 -9.10 15.30 5.18
C PRO A 82 -7.96 15.06 4.20
N SER A 83 -6.88 14.40 4.64
CA SER A 83 -5.73 14.10 3.78
C SER A 83 -6.04 13.10 2.65
N LEU A 84 -7.22 12.45 2.70
CA LEU A 84 -7.67 11.48 1.71
C LEU A 84 -8.94 11.93 0.95
N ALA A 85 -9.33 13.21 1.09
CA ALA A 85 -10.55 13.74 0.48
C ALA A 85 -10.61 13.51 -1.04
N GLU A 86 -9.49 13.59 -1.75
CA GLU A 86 -9.39 13.38 -3.21
C GLU A 86 -9.67 11.94 -3.66
N LEU A 87 -9.58 10.96 -2.74
CA LEU A 87 -9.81 9.53 -3.01
C LEU A 87 -11.18 9.03 -2.56
N GLN A 88 -12.02 9.88 -1.97
CA GLN A 88 -13.30 9.47 -1.40
C GLN A 88 -14.20 8.72 -2.38
N GLU A 89 -14.26 9.15 -3.64
CA GLU A 89 -15.07 8.46 -4.65
C GLU A 89 -14.53 7.08 -4.99
N GLN A 90 -13.20 6.94 -5.06
CA GLN A 90 -12.60 5.63 -5.28
C GLN A 90 -12.78 4.73 -4.06
N PHE A 91 -12.71 5.25 -2.82
CA PHE A 91 -13.01 4.44 -1.65
C PHE A 91 -14.44 3.91 -1.67
N ARG A 92 -15.43 4.73 -2.06
CA ARG A 92 -16.81 4.26 -2.26
C ARG A 92 -16.89 3.18 -3.33
N THR A 93 -16.24 3.40 -4.48
CA THR A 93 -16.24 2.46 -5.61
C THR A 93 -15.61 1.12 -5.24
N GLU A 94 -14.51 1.15 -4.48
CA GLU A 94 -13.81 -0.03 -4.01
C GLU A 94 -14.44 -0.63 -2.74
N GLY A 95 -15.42 0.04 -2.13
CA GLY A 95 -16.01 -0.35 -0.85
C GLY A 95 -15.02 -0.30 0.32
N ILE A 96 -13.97 0.52 0.26
CA ILE A 96 -12.96 0.69 1.32
C ILE A 96 -13.52 1.63 2.39
N ALA A 97 -13.56 1.14 3.64
CA ALA A 97 -14.06 1.87 4.79
C ALA A 97 -12.94 2.43 5.68
N ALA A 98 -11.84 1.69 5.81
CA ALA A 98 -10.69 2.04 6.64
C ALA A 98 -9.40 1.56 5.98
N LEU A 99 -8.27 2.15 6.33
CA LEU A 99 -6.97 1.72 5.84
C LEU A 99 -5.85 1.90 6.86
N ALA A 100 -4.74 1.22 6.63
CA ALA A 100 -3.49 1.48 7.34
C ALA A 100 -2.32 1.58 6.37
N PHE A 101 -1.46 2.57 6.61
CA PHE A 101 -0.15 2.71 6.00
C PHE A 101 0.88 2.10 6.96
N ILE A 102 1.51 0.99 6.57
CA ILE A 102 2.58 0.36 7.35
C ILE A 102 3.91 0.61 6.63
N PRO A 103 4.86 1.34 7.22
CA PRO A 103 6.09 1.71 6.52
C PRO A 103 6.99 0.49 6.35
N LEU A 104 7.59 0.36 5.16
CA LEU A 104 8.68 -0.56 4.89
C LEU A 104 9.98 0.19 5.07
N VAL A 105 10.81 -0.25 6.01
CA VAL A 105 12.04 0.44 6.39
C VAL A 105 13.22 -0.51 6.28
N TYR A 106 14.29 -0.05 5.65
CA TYR A 106 15.56 -0.76 5.58
C TYR A 106 16.69 0.20 5.95
N ASN A 107 17.58 -0.20 6.87
CA ASN A 107 18.64 0.65 7.41
C ASN A 107 18.15 2.05 7.84
N ARG A 108 17.02 2.07 8.57
CA ARG A 108 16.34 3.28 9.05
C ARG A 108 15.78 4.21 7.97
N ARG A 109 15.85 3.82 6.70
CA ARG A 109 15.30 4.59 5.58
C ARG A 109 13.99 3.97 5.11
N LEU A 110 13.01 4.83 4.91
CA LEU A 110 11.75 4.45 4.28
C LEU A 110 12.01 4.03 2.83
N ILE A 111 11.61 2.81 2.48
CA ILE A 111 11.75 2.25 1.12
C ILE A 111 10.40 2.01 0.45
N GLY A 112 9.30 2.13 1.19
CA GLY A 112 7.96 1.83 0.70
C GLY A 112 6.95 1.68 1.83
N LYS A 113 5.86 0.99 1.54
CA LYS A 113 4.79 0.70 2.51
C LYS A 113 3.95 -0.51 2.13
N PHE A 114 3.41 -1.18 3.14
CA PHE A 114 2.18 -1.95 2.98
C PHE A 114 0.97 -1.04 3.11
N MET A 115 -0.05 -1.38 2.34
CA MET A 115 -1.39 -0.85 2.44
C MET A 115 -2.33 -1.97 2.84
N LEU A 116 -3.08 -1.76 3.92
CA LEU A 116 -4.08 -2.68 4.42
C LEU A 116 -5.43 -2.02 4.34
N TYR A 117 -6.44 -2.70 3.84
CA TYR A 117 -7.77 -2.12 3.64
C TYR A 117 -8.84 -2.97 4.29
N ARG A 118 -9.70 -2.31 5.06
CA ARG A 118 -10.95 -2.90 5.53
C ARG A 118 -12.07 -2.41 4.63
N THR A 119 -12.87 -3.32 4.12
CA THR A 119 -14.07 -2.98 3.34
C THR A 119 -15.28 -2.75 4.24
N HIS A 120 -16.32 -2.13 3.70
CA HIS A 120 -17.64 -2.25 4.30
C HIS A 120 -18.06 -3.73 4.35
N ALA A 121 -18.80 -4.10 5.40
CA ALA A 121 -19.42 -5.42 5.53
C ALA A 121 -20.61 -5.56 4.58
#